data_AF-A0A0G0XCV9-F1
#
_entry.id   AF-A0A0G0XCV9-F1
#
_cell.length_a   1.000
_cell.length_b   1.000
_cell.length_c   1.000
_cell.angle_alpha   90.00
_cell.angle_beta   90.00
_cell.angle_gamma   90.00
#
_symmetry.space_group_name_H-M   'P 1'
#
loop_
_entity.id
_entity.type
_entity.pdbx_description
1 polymer ?
#
loop_
_entity_poly.entity_id
_entity_poly.type
_entity_poly.pdbx_seq_one_letter_code
_entity_poly.pdbx_strand_id
1 'polypeptide(L)'
;MKTKRILTLLYISAFTFVLIGYAHAVETTEPNNSLQKRKQTREQLRLERCELGEQKFQAHIGRYENVRRGHLASFNNMKTRLEKFIVRAQERGYDTTKLEEDVEVLGVKIETLSQDMTLFIAKLQESKTHTCGSADGTYAEAVKAARDQLKIVREDVMDIKTYFRNTIRPDITALKSQRPINSGTEE
;
A
#
# COMPACT_ATOMS: atom_id res chain seq x y z
N MET A 1 -68.09 76.26 -36.21
CA MET A 1 -68.66 76.63 -37.53
C MET A 1 -67.58 76.49 -38.59
N LYS A 2 -67.85 75.64 -39.59
CA LYS A 2 -67.45 75.74 -41.01
C LYS A 2 -66.00 76.12 -41.37
N THR A 3 -65.30 75.11 -41.92
CA THR A 3 -64.58 75.12 -43.23
C THR A 3 -63.37 76.07 -43.38
N LYS A 4 -62.27 75.77 -44.08
CA LYS A 4 -62.11 75.05 -45.35
C LYS A 4 -60.60 74.86 -45.61
N ARG A 5 -60.28 73.81 -46.37
CA ARG A 5 -58.97 73.40 -46.87
C ARG A 5 -58.48 74.30 -48.02
N ILE A 6 -57.16 74.51 -48.11
CA ILE A 6 -56.36 74.86 -49.32
C ILE A 6 -54.96 74.27 -49.04
N LEU A 7 -54.49 73.14 -49.58
CA LEU A 7 -54.20 72.70 -50.96
C LEU A 7 -53.15 73.55 -51.69
N THR A 8 -51.89 73.11 -51.64
CA THR A 8 -50.74 73.29 -52.60
C THR A 8 -49.45 73.06 -51.80
N LEU A 9 -48.37 72.41 -52.24
CA LEU A 9 -47.89 71.99 -53.54
C LEU A 9 -46.80 70.92 -53.29
N LEU A 10 -46.67 70.01 -54.25
CA LEU A 10 -45.60 69.01 -54.38
C LEU A 10 -44.21 69.66 -54.36
N TYR A 11 -43.29 69.11 -53.56
CA TYR A 11 -41.86 69.18 -53.84
C TYR A 11 -41.25 67.79 -53.67
N ILE A 12 -40.99 67.17 -54.82
CA ILE A 12 -40.21 65.95 -54.97
C ILE A 12 -38.75 66.37 -54.94
N SER A 13 -38.03 66.01 -53.88
CA SER A 13 -36.56 65.96 -53.90
C SER A 13 -36.12 64.60 -53.41
N ALA A 14 -35.81 63.73 -54.36
CA ALA A 14 -35.01 62.55 -54.14
C ALA A 14 -33.65 62.99 -53.61
N PHE A 15 -33.29 62.58 -52.39
CA PHE A 15 -31.90 62.60 -51.96
C PHE A 15 -31.62 61.42 -51.02
N THR A 16 -31.10 60.38 -51.65
CA THR A 16 -29.96 59.56 -51.20
C THR A 16 -30.03 58.95 -49.80
N PHE A 17 -30.32 57.64 -49.79
CA PHE A 17 -29.45 56.62 -49.19
C PHE A 17 -28.62 57.10 -47.98
N VAL A 18 -29.25 57.22 -46.83
CA VAL A 18 -28.54 57.05 -45.56
C VAL A 18 -28.34 55.56 -45.41
N LEU A 19 -27.09 55.13 -45.62
CA LEU A 19 -26.58 53.83 -45.24
C LEU A 19 -26.94 53.61 -43.76
N ILE A 20 -27.94 52.77 -43.52
CA ILE A 20 -28.12 52.13 -42.22
C ILE A 20 -26.87 51.29 -42.05
N GLY A 21 -25.92 51.82 -41.29
CA GLY A 21 -24.85 51.05 -40.69
C GLY A 21 -25.50 50.03 -39.78
N TYR A 22 -25.90 48.90 -40.34
CA TYR A 22 -26.01 47.67 -39.60
C TYR A 22 -24.60 47.35 -39.15
N ALA A 23 -24.25 47.84 -37.95
CA ALA A 23 -23.29 47.15 -37.13
C ALA A 23 -23.89 45.76 -36.89
N HIS A 24 -23.63 44.83 -37.79
CA HIS A 24 -23.59 43.43 -37.42
C HIS A 24 -22.50 43.35 -36.35
N ALA A 25 -22.92 43.39 -35.10
CA ALA A 25 -22.15 42.83 -34.02
C ALA A 25 -21.92 41.37 -34.43
N VAL A 26 -20.77 41.12 -35.07
CA VAL A 26 -20.21 39.78 -35.17
C VAL A 26 -19.92 39.42 -33.72
N GLU A 27 -20.86 38.71 -33.13
CA GLU A 27 -20.65 38.00 -31.88
C GLU A 27 -19.60 36.93 -32.20
N THR A 28 -18.33 37.30 -32.05
CA THR A 28 -17.23 36.35 -32.03
C THR A 28 -17.43 35.51 -30.78
N THR A 29 -18.17 34.42 -30.89
CA THR A 29 -18.10 33.33 -29.92
C THR A 29 -16.66 32.83 -29.92
N GLU A 30 -15.84 33.31 -28.97
CA GLU A 30 -14.52 32.74 -28.73
C GLU A 30 -14.69 31.24 -28.44
N PRO A 31 -14.05 30.36 -29.22
CA PRO A 31 -14.20 28.94 -29.00
C PRO A 31 -13.45 28.52 -27.73
N ASN A 32 -14.16 27.86 -26.81
CA ASN A 32 -13.69 26.67 -26.09
C ASN A 32 -12.49 26.79 -25.11
N ASN A 33 -11.95 27.98 -24.85
CA ASN A 33 -10.79 28.15 -23.95
C ASN A 33 -11.07 27.69 -22.49
N SER A 34 -12.27 27.98 -21.97
CA SER A 34 -12.64 27.63 -20.59
C SER A 34 -12.88 26.13 -20.37
N LEU A 35 -13.40 25.40 -21.36
CA LEU A 35 -13.66 23.97 -21.28
C LEU A 35 -12.36 23.17 -21.40
N GLN A 36 -11.46 23.60 -22.29
CA GLN A 36 -10.12 23.04 -22.44
C GLN A 36 -9.29 23.26 -21.16
N LYS A 37 -9.32 24.46 -20.58
CA LYS A 37 -8.68 24.75 -19.29
C LYS A 37 -9.23 23.87 -18.16
N ARG A 38 -10.55 23.67 -18.08
CA ARG A 38 -11.18 22.75 -17.10
C ARG A 38 -10.74 21.29 -17.30
N LYS A 39 -10.61 20.81 -18.54
CA LYS A 39 -10.12 19.45 -18.84
C LYS A 39 -8.65 19.29 -18.42
N GLN A 40 -7.80 20.27 -18.74
CA GLN A 40 -6.39 20.28 -18.34
C GLN A 40 -6.23 20.31 -16.82
N THR A 41 -6.98 21.15 -16.10
CA THR A 41 -6.96 21.19 -14.64
C THR A 41 -7.44 19.86 -14.04
N ARG A 42 -8.48 19.23 -14.59
CA ARG A 42 -8.95 17.91 -14.12
C ARG A 42 -7.89 16.83 -14.32
N GLU A 43 -7.22 16.83 -15.46
CA GLU A 43 -6.17 15.87 -15.76
C GLU A 43 -4.94 16.07 -14.88
N GLN A 44 -4.53 17.32 -14.66
CA GLN A 44 -3.45 17.66 -13.74
C GLN A 44 -3.77 17.18 -12.30
N LEU A 45 -4.97 17.47 -11.80
CA LEU A 45 -5.40 16.98 -10.48
C LEU A 45 -5.48 15.45 -10.40
N ARG A 46 -5.80 14.77 -11.51
CA ARG A 46 -5.78 13.30 -11.59
C ARG A 46 -4.36 12.76 -11.44
N LEU A 47 -3.41 13.35 -12.18
CA LEU A 47 -1.99 12.98 -12.12
C LEU A 47 -1.39 13.26 -10.74
N GLU A 48 -1.65 14.43 -10.15
CA GLU A 48 -1.17 14.78 -8.79
C GLU A 48 -1.71 13.81 -7.73
N ARG A 49 -2.98 13.41 -7.83
CA ARG A 49 -3.59 12.42 -6.92
C ARG A 49 -2.98 11.03 -7.10
N CYS A 50 -2.71 10.65 -8.34
CA CYS A 50 -2.02 9.41 -8.66
C CYS A 50 -0.64 9.38 -8.03
N GLU A 51 0.17 10.42 -8.24
CA GLU A 51 1.52 10.53 -7.70
C GLU A 51 1.52 10.46 -6.17
N LEU A 52 0.62 11.20 -5.51
CA LEU A 52 0.47 11.12 -4.05
C LEU A 52 0.05 9.72 -3.59
N GLY A 53 -0.82 9.06 -4.34
CA GLY A 53 -1.22 7.67 -4.12
C GLY A 53 -0.02 6.71 -4.20
N GLU A 54 0.81 6.85 -5.22
CA GLU A 54 2.01 6.07 -5.41
C GLU A 54 3.04 6.29 -4.28
N GLN A 55 3.27 7.55 -3.88
CA GLN A 55 4.18 7.87 -2.78
C GLN A 55 3.71 7.23 -1.46
N LYS A 56 2.41 7.32 -1.16
CA LYS A 56 1.81 6.66 0.01
C LYS A 56 1.95 5.13 -0.08
N PHE A 57 1.80 4.58 -1.27
CA PHE A 57 1.96 3.14 -1.50
C PHE A 57 3.39 2.68 -1.25
N GLN A 58 4.38 3.41 -1.75
CA GLN A 58 5.79 3.11 -1.50
C GLN A 58 6.14 3.23 -0.02
N ALA A 59 5.61 4.23 0.68
CA ALA A 59 5.77 4.34 2.13
C ALA A 59 5.16 3.13 2.86
N HIS A 60 4.06 2.57 2.35
CA HIS A 60 3.42 1.38 2.92
C HIS A 60 4.27 0.12 2.71
N ILE A 61 4.80 -0.10 1.49
CA ILE A 61 5.75 -1.19 1.22
C ILE A 61 6.97 -1.07 2.13
N GLY A 62 7.58 0.12 2.20
CA GLY A 62 8.75 0.37 3.05
C GLY A 62 8.48 0.11 4.54
N ARG A 63 7.27 0.40 5.02
CA ARG A 63 6.86 0.03 6.38
C ARG A 63 6.86 -1.48 6.58
N TYR A 64 6.29 -2.25 5.66
CA TYR A 64 6.24 -3.70 5.80
C TYR A 64 7.59 -4.37 5.61
N GLU A 65 8.47 -3.80 4.80
CA GLU A 65 9.87 -4.19 4.73
C GLU A 65 10.58 -4.05 6.09
N ASN A 66 10.33 -2.93 6.79
CA ASN A 66 10.85 -2.73 8.14
C ASN A 66 10.27 -3.72 9.14
N VAL A 67 8.96 -4.01 9.05
CA VAL A 67 8.30 -5.03 9.89
C VAL A 67 8.90 -6.40 9.64
N ARG A 68 9.15 -6.76 8.38
CA ARG A 68 9.82 -8.02 7.99
C ARG A 68 11.19 -8.14 8.64
N ARG A 69 12.03 -7.13 8.46
CA ARG A 69 13.36 -7.11 9.08
C ARG A 69 13.29 -7.22 10.60
N GLY A 70 12.36 -6.51 11.23
CA GLY A 70 12.17 -6.55 12.68
C GLY A 70 11.79 -7.94 13.21
N HIS A 71 10.78 -8.58 12.61
CA HIS A 71 10.37 -9.92 13.02
C HIS A 71 11.45 -10.97 12.78
N LEU A 72 12.03 -11.02 11.57
CA LEU A 72 13.05 -12.00 11.24
C LEU A 72 14.31 -11.81 12.09
N ALA A 73 14.76 -10.58 12.32
CA ALA A 73 15.89 -10.33 13.21
C ALA A 73 15.59 -10.82 14.64
N SER A 74 14.39 -10.53 15.17
CA SER A 74 14.03 -10.95 16.53
C SER A 74 13.98 -12.47 16.67
N PHE A 75 13.40 -13.18 15.71
CA PHE A 75 13.27 -14.64 15.79
C PHE A 75 14.58 -15.36 15.50
N ASN A 76 15.41 -14.87 14.58
CA ASN A 76 16.76 -15.40 14.39
C ASN A 76 17.62 -15.19 15.63
N ASN A 77 17.55 -14.02 16.27
CA ASN A 77 18.25 -13.79 17.53
C ASN A 77 17.79 -14.75 18.64
N MET A 78 16.50 -15.07 18.68
CA MET A 78 15.96 -16.08 19.61
C MET A 78 16.55 -17.47 19.32
N LYS A 79 16.54 -17.90 18.04
CA LYS A 79 17.15 -19.16 17.61
C LYS A 79 18.64 -19.25 18.00
N THR A 80 19.43 -18.24 17.67
CA THR A 80 20.86 -18.18 18.02
C THR A 80 21.11 -18.24 19.53
N ARG A 81 20.23 -17.66 20.35
CA ARG A 81 20.35 -17.75 21.81
C ARG A 81 20.08 -19.17 22.32
N LEU A 82 19.15 -19.89 21.70
CA LEU A 82 18.85 -21.28 22.01
C LEU A 82 20.00 -22.20 21.60
N GLU A 83 20.53 -22.04 20.38
CA GLU A 83 21.71 -22.78 19.90
C GLU A 83 22.90 -22.60 20.85
N LYS A 84 23.20 -21.36 21.25
CA LYS A 84 24.25 -21.09 22.25
C LYS A 84 23.96 -21.69 23.64
N PHE A 85 22.69 -21.82 24.00
CA PHE A 85 22.30 -22.46 25.26
C PHE A 85 22.50 -23.98 25.21
N ILE A 86 22.10 -24.61 24.11
CA ILE A 86 22.31 -26.04 23.84
C ILE A 86 23.79 -26.38 23.97
N VAL A 87 24.69 -25.65 23.29
CA VAL A 87 26.14 -25.90 23.37
C VAL A 87 26.64 -25.89 24.82
N ARG A 88 26.30 -24.86 25.60
CA ARG A 88 26.70 -24.78 27.02
C ARG A 88 26.08 -25.87 27.90
N ALA A 89 24.90 -26.37 27.54
CA ALA A 89 24.24 -27.45 28.26
C ALA A 89 24.93 -28.79 27.94
N GLN A 90 25.27 -29.05 26.68
CA GLN A 90 26.04 -30.23 26.27
C GLN A 90 27.42 -30.28 26.92
N GLU A 91 28.15 -29.15 26.94
CA GLU A 91 29.46 -29.04 27.62
C GLU A 91 29.38 -29.40 29.12
N ARG A 92 28.21 -29.23 29.74
CA ARG A 92 27.96 -29.58 31.13
C ARG A 92 27.38 -30.99 31.31
N GLY A 93 27.17 -31.74 30.23
CA GLY A 93 26.63 -33.10 30.26
C GLY A 93 25.11 -33.18 30.47
N TYR A 94 24.36 -32.15 30.05
CA TYR A 94 22.89 -32.22 29.93
C TYR A 94 22.50 -32.89 28.61
N ASP A 95 21.37 -33.60 28.61
CA ASP A 95 20.76 -34.12 27.40
C ASP A 95 19.91 -33.01 26.73
N THR A 96 20.36 -32.57 25.56
CA THR A 96 19.73 -31.50 24.77
C THR A 96 18.90 -32.00 23.60
N THR A 97 18.79 -33.30 23.35
CA THR A 97 18.26 -33.84 22.09
C THR A 97 16.90 -33.24 21.73
N LYS A 98 15.97 -33.19 22.68
CA LYS A 98 14.64 -32.61 22.45
C LYS A 98 14.69 -31.12 22.09
N LEU A 99 15.54 -30.35 22.78
CA LEU A 99 15.65 -28.91 22.53
C LEU A 99 16.31 -28.61 21.19
N GLU A 100 17.21 -29.49 20.72
CA GLU A 100 17.81 -29.41 19.38
C GLU A 100 16.74 -29.62 18.30
N GLU A 101 15.93 -30.68 18.41
CA GLU A 101 14.80 -30.95 17.51
C GLU A 101 13.83 -29.75 17.45
N ASP A 102 13.49 -29.17 18.60
CA ASP A 102 12.61 -28.00 18.64
C ASP A 102 13.23 -26.75 17.98
N VAL A 103 14.54 -26.56 18.09
CA VAL A 103 15.24 -25.43 17.45
C VAL A 103 15.25 -25.59 15.92
N GLU A 104 15.31 -26.82 15.41
CA GLU A 104 15.18 -27.10 13.97
C GLU A 104 13.75 -26.75 13.49
N VAL A 105 12.73 -27.20 14.20
CA VAL A 105 11.32 -26.87 13.89
C VAL A 105 11.07 -25.37 13.95
N LEU A 106 11.63 -24.67 14.95
CA LEU A 106 11.59 -23.21 15.01
C LEU A 106 12.24 -22.58 13.78
N GLY A 107 13.37 -23.12 13.32
CA GLY A 107 14.05 -22.69 12.10
C GLY A 107 13.15 -22.77 10.87
N VAL A 108 12.45 -23.89 10.70
CA VAL A 108 11.49 -24.08 9.60
C VAL A 108 10.38 -23.03 9.66
N LYS A 109 9.80 -22.78 10.84
CA LYS A 109 8.74 -21.77 11.02
C LYS A 109 9.22 -20.35 10.68
N ILE A 110 10.47 -20.00 11.04
CA ILE A 110 11.07 -18.69 10.70
C ILE A 110 11.25 -18.57 9.18
N GLU A 111 11.67 -19.64 8.51
CA GLU A 111 11.82 -19.66 7.05
C GLU A 111 10.48 -19.51 6.33
N THR A 112 9.44 -20.22 6.78
CA THR A 112 8.07 -20.05 6.28
C THR A 112 7.60 -18.60 6.40
N LEU A 113 7.76 -17.98 7.58
CA LEU A 113 7.43 -16.57 7.77
C LEU A 113 8.18 -15.64 6.79
N SER A 114 9.46 -15.91 6.54
CA SER A 114 10.28 -15.14 5.60
C SER A 114 9.73 -15.19 4.18
N GLN A 115 9.35 -16.39 3.73
CA GLN A 115 8.76 -16.65 2.42
C GLN A 115 7.38 -15.97 2.31
N ASP A 116 6.52 -16.14 3.29
CA ASP A 116 5.16 -15.57 3.29
C ASP A 116 5.16 -14.04 3.38
N MET A 117 6.11 -13.44 4.10
CA MET A 117 6.31 -12.00 4.08
C MET A 117 6.79 -11.49 2.72
N THR A 118 7.67 -12.24 2.06
CA THR A 118 8.14 -11.90 0.71
C THR A 118 7.01 -11.97 -0.30
N LEU A 119 6.18 -13.02 -0.22
CA LEU A 119 4.98 -13.18 -1.04
C LEU A 119 3.96 -12.07 -0.79
N PHE A 120 3.74 -11.70 0.48
CA PHE A 120 2.87 -10.58 0.84
C PHE A 120 3.32 -9.26 0.20
N ILE A 121 4.62 -8.94 0.30
CA ILE A 121 5.18 -7.70 -0.27
C ILE A 121 5.05 -7.71 -1.80
N ALA A 122 5.28 -8.85 -2.46
CA ALA A 122 5.08 -8.99 -3.90
C ALA A 122 3.62 -8.76 -4.32
N LYS A 123 2.65 -9.38 -3.63
CA LYS A 123 1.21 -9.17 -3.87
C LYS A 123 0.78 -7.73 -3.62
N LEU A 124 1.37 -7.09 -2.60
CA LEU A 124 1.15 -5.68 -2.34
C LEU A 124 1.68 -4.84 -3.52
N GLN A 125 2.92 -5.06 -3.96
CA GLN A 125 3.49 -4.36 -5.12
C GLN A 125 2.67 -4.53 -6.40
N GLU A 126 2.16 -5.72 -6.67
CA GLU A 126 1.27 -5.99 -7.80
C GLU A 126 0.03 -5.10 -7.78
N SER A 127 -0.60 -4.94 -6.60
CA SER A 127 -1.76 -4.05 -6.44
C SER A 127 -1.45 -2.58 -6.78
N LYS A 128 -0.19 -2.12 -6.69
CA LYS A 128 0.22 -0.76 -7.09
C LYS A 128 -0.06 -0.50 -8.57
N THR A 129 0.16 -1.50 -9.42
CA THR A 129 0.17 -1.34 -10.89
C THR A 129 -1.19 -0.90 -11.46
N HIS A 130 -2.27 -1.03 -10.69
CA HIS A 130 -3.62 -0.69 -11.12
C HIS A 130 -4.15 0.66 -10.56
N THR A 131 -3.40 1.35 -9.68
CA THR A 131 -3.92 2.47 -8.88
C THR A 131 -4.20 3.77 -9.68
N CYS A 132 -3.63 3.94 -10.88
CA CYS A 132 -3.60 5.23 -11.59
C CYS A 132 -4.31 5.28 -12.96
N GLY A 133 -5.15 4.29 -13.28
CA GLY A 133 -5.91 4.35 -14.54
C GLY A 133 -6.68 3.09 -14.92
N SER A 134 -6.38 1.95 -14.30
CA SER A 134 -7.02 0.68 -14.63
C SER A 134 -8.07 0.35 -13.58
N ALA A 135 -9.24 0.98 -13.71
CA ALA A 135 -10.40 0.74 -12.85
C ALA A 135 -11.17 -0.54 -13.25
N ASP A 136 -10.44 -1.62 -13.49
CA ASP A 136 -11.02 -2.93 -13.76
C ASP A 136 -10.95 -3.78 -12.49
N GLY A 137 -11.84 -4.76 -12.32
CA GLY A 137 -11.97 -5.58 -11.10
C GLY A 137 -10.67 -6.23 -10.58
N THR A 138 -9.64 -6.26 -11.41
CA THR A 138 -8.28 -6.74 -11.12
C THR A 138 -7.61 -6.03 -9.94
N TYR A 139 -7.83 -4.72 -9.73
CA TYR A 139 -7.26 -4.02 -8.56
C TYR A 139 -7.85 -4.55 -7.24
N ALA A 140 -9.17 -4.72 -7.18
CA ALA A 140 -9.85 -5.19 -5.98
C ALA A 140 -9.41 -6.61 -5.62
N GLU A 141 -9.23 -7.46 -6.63
CA GLU A 141 -8.70 -8.82 -6.47
C GLU A 141 -7.25 -8.81 -5.98
N ALA A 142 -6.37 -7.99 -6.56
CA ALA A 142 -4.97 -7.86 -6.13
C ALA A 142 -4.86 -7.37 -4.66
N VAL A 143 -5.66 -6.38 -4.28
CA VAL A 143 -5.71 -5.89 -2.89
C VAL A 143 -6.24 -6.98 -1.95
N LYS A 144 -7.26 -7.74 -2.36
CA LYS A 144 -7.79 -8.85 -1.58
C LYS A 144 -6.72 -9.93 -1.39
N ALA A 145 -6.00 -10.32 -2.44
CA ALA A 145 -4.92 -11.29 -2.37
C ALA A 145 -3.80 -10.86 -1.42
N ALA A 146 -3.41 -9.58 -1.44
CA ALA A 146 -2.44 -9.04 -0.50
C ALA A 146 -2.94 -9.10 0.96
N ARG A 147 -4.23 -8.80 1.21
CA ARG A 147 -4.84 -8.89 2.54
C ARG A 147 -4.91 -10.32 3.06
N ASP A 148 -5.29 -11.26 2.21
CA ASP A 148 -5.35 -12.68 2.56
C ASP A 148 -3.95 -13.20 2.91
N GLN A 149 -2.92 -12.83 2.14
CA GLN A 149 -1.54 -13.18 2.46
C GLN A 149 -1.04 -12.53 3.76
N LEU A 150 -1.45 -11.29 4.06
CA LEU A 150 -1.10 -10.65 5.33
C LEU A 150 -1.70 -11.40 6.54
N LYS A 151 -2.85 -12.06 6.36
CA LYS A 151 -3.43 -12.91 7.41
C LYS A 151 -2.53 -14.11 7.71
N ILE A 152 -2.01 -14.77 6.67
CA ILE A 152 -1.06 -15.89 6.79
C ILE A 152 0.19 -15.43 7.56
N VAL A 153 0.81 -14.32 7.14
CA VAL A 153 1.97 -13.74 7.84
C VAL A 153 1.71 -13.50 9.34
N ARG A 154 0.50 -13.06 9.71
CA ARG A 154 0.14 -12.86 11.12
C ARG A 154 -0.01 -14.18 11.86
N GLU A 155 -0.57 -15.19 11.21
CA GLU A 155 -0.68 -16.54 11.74
C GLU A 155 0.71 -17.14 12.00
N ASP A 156 1.65 -17.01 11.06
CA ASP A 156 3.03 -17.48 11.23
C ASP A 156 3.75 -16.82 12.41
N VAL A 157 3.62 -15.49 12.55
CA VAL A 157 4.18 -14.75 13.70
C VAL A 157 3.59 -15.28 15.02
N MET A 158 2.30 -15.58 15.05
CA MET A 158 1.63 -16.12 16.24
C MET A 158 2.01 -17.56 16.51
N ASP A 159 2.18 -18.37 15.47
CA ASP A 159 2.61 -19.76 15.54
C ASP A 159 4.03 -19.85 16.13
N ILE A 160 4.99 -19.05 15.63
CA ILE A 160 6.34 -18.98 16.21
C ILE A 160 6.31 -18.63 17.70
N LYS A 161 5.54 -17.59 18.07
CA LYS A 161 5.41 -17.16 19.48
C LYS A 161 4.79 -18.26 20.36
N THR A 162 3.78 -18.94 19.83
CA THR A 162 3.07 -20.01 20.54
C THR A 162 3.96 -21.23 20.69
N TYR A 163 4.68 -21.63 19.64
CA TYR A 163 5.64 -22.71 19.66
C TYR A 163 6.75 -22.48 20.69
N PHE A 164 7.31 -21.27 20.71
CA PHE A 164 8.32 -20.92 21.71
C PHE A 164 7.77 -21.04 23.14
N ARG A 165 6.57 -20.51 23.39
CA ARG A 165 5.97 -20.50 24.73
C ARG A 165 5.55 -21.89 25.19
N ASN A 166 4.98 -22.69 24.31
CA ASN A 166 4.28 -23.92 24.66
C ASN A 166 5.13 -25.18 24.45
N THR A 167 6.22 -25.10 23.67
CA THR A 167 7.10 -26.23 23.39
C THR A 167 8.50 -25.96 23.94
N ILE A 168 9.22 -24.99 23.36
CA ILE A 168 10.63 -24.71 23.69
C ILE A 168 10.80 -24.33 25.18
N ARG A 169 9.95 -23.45 25.70
CA ARG A 169 10.10 -22.96 27.08
C ARG A 169 9.92 -24.08 28.13
N PRO A 170 8.89 -24.94 28.05
CA PRO A 170 8.82 -26.15 28.85
C PRO A 170 10.07 -27.02 28.76
N ASP A 171 10.63 -27.20 27.57
CA ASP A 171 11.79 -28.07 27.37
C ASP A 171 13.09 -27.49 27.96
N ILE A 172 13.26 -26.17 27.91
CA ILE A 172 14.33 -25.49 28.67
C ILE A 172 14.16 -25.71 30.17
N THR A 173 12.93 -25.68 30.70
CA THR A 173 12.67 -25.93 32.13
C THR A 173 12.94 -27.39 32.50
N ALA A 174 12.54 -28.34 31.66
CA ALA A 174 12.79 -29.76 31.85
C ALA A 174 14.29 -30.04 31.86
N LEU A 175 15.05 -29.45 30.93
CA LEU A 175 16.50 -29.59 30.85
C LEU A 175 17.19 -29.12 32.14
N LYS A 176 16.77 -27.97 32.69
CA LYS A 176 17.30 -27.46 33.96
C LYS A 176 17.02 -28.35 35.16
N SER A 177 16.06 -29.26 35.06
CA SER A 177 15.70 -30.21 36.12
C SER A 177 16.49 -31.52 36.04
N GLN A 178 17.26 -31.73 34.97
CA GLN A 178 18.15 -32.89 34.84
C GLN A 178 19.33 -32.78 35.82
N ARG A 179 19.88 -33.93 36.22
CA ARG A 179 21.18 -34.01 36.89
C ARG A 179 22.25 -34.26 35.82
N PRO A 180 23.18 -33.31 35.59
CA PRO A 180 24.19 -33.47 34.55
C PRO A 180 25.20 -34.55 34.91
N ILE A 181 25.72 -35.27 33.89
CA ILE A 181 26.67 -36.38 34.06
C ILE A 181 27.96 -35.95 34.80
N ASN A 182 28.34 -34.67 34.71
CA ASN A 182 29.57 -34.13 35.29
C ASN A 182 29.42 -33.61 36.74
N SER A 183 28.28 -33.77 37.41
CA SER A 183 28.08 -33.25 38.78
C SER A 183 28.61 -34.16 39.90
N GLY A 184 29.54 -35.08 39.60
CA GLY A 184 29.96 -36.16 40.50
C GLY A 184 31.47 -36.32 40.72
N THR A 185 32.31 -35.39 40.25
CA THR A 185 33.77 -35.43 40.51
C THR A 185 34.22 -34.23 41.33
N GLU A 186 33.71 -34.14 42.55
CA GLU A 186 34.36 -33.43 43.65
C GLU A 186 34.27 -34.36 44.87
N GLU A 187 35.23 -35.28 44.99
CA GLU A 187 35.57 -35.98 46.24
C GLU A 187 37.08 -35.91 46.46
#